data_AF-A0A945Y1Y7-F1
#
_entry.id   AF-A0A945Y1Y7-F1
#
_cell.length_a   1.000
_cell.length_b   1.000
_cell.length_c   1.000
_cell.angle_alpha   90.00
_cell.angle_beta   90.00
_cell.angle_gamma   90.00
#
_symmetry.space_group_name_H-M   'P 1'
#
loop_
_entity.id
_entity.type
_entity.pdbx_description
1 polymer ?
#
loop_
_entity_poly.entity_id
_entity_poly.type
_entity_poly.pdbx_seq_one_letter_code
_entity_poly.pdbx_strand_id
1 'polypeptide(L)'
;MMEGINKCSNGHLYRKDLESCPFCSSDNTENMKDSNEVMPNENLKTDIVLKFKSFTTKILDKIKNTSFEEGSFFSFLKNKTFYFHFTIASVICLLFFYFLLLFLNTYTLNSEEFELKDYQGLSVDEIKSEFENNDLVFEIMDSIYTDSVPKGTVYSQQPSSGTFVKEGRKIYLTINCNSSQKFSIPDVYNKSEREAKIQLKSYFKVESVYSVQYSDIYSVVTKMQVANKEVVPGQMLIEGTTISLYFGSGRGTSKIIVPNLVGYSKDQALFVLEENKLRLGEIISEGEIIDTSSAIVINQRPLWESRLQSGDMVDIIIKQSVDSIDISDTTTIQ
;
A
#
# COMPACT_ATOMS: atom_id res chain seq x y z
N MET A 1 -7.59 42.03 -16.55
CA MET A 1 -7.25 43.34 -15.98
C MET A 1 -5.84 43.23 -15.40
N MET A 2 -4.83 43.72 -16.12
CA MET A 2 -3.47 43.76 -15.58
C MET A 2 -3.29 45.09 -14.87
N GLU A 3 -3.25 45.02 -13.54
CA GLU A 3 -3.09 46.15 -12.64
C GLU A 3 -1.68 46.74 -12.79
N GLY A 4 -1.57 48.07 -12.66
CA GLY A 4 -0.37 48.85 -12.97
C GLY A 4 0.88 48.49 -12.15
N ILE A 5 1.98 49.16 -12.47
CA ILE A 5 3.29 48.98 -11.84
C ILE A 5 3.62 50.23 -11.02
N ASN A 6 4.11 50.06 -9.79
CA ASN A 6 4.67 51.11 -8.95
C ASN A 6 6.20 51.18 -9.10
N LYS A 7 6.80 52.36 -8.90
CA LYS A 7 8.25 52.56 -8.85
C LYS A 7 8.66 53.13 -7.50
N CYS A 8 9.61 52.52 -6.80
CA CYS A 8 10.12 53.08 -5.54
C CYS A 8 11.19 54.17 -5.78
N SER A 9 11.57 54.88 -4.71
CA SER A 9 12.63 55.92 -4.71
C SER A 9 14.01 55.39 -5.13
N ASN A 10 14.30 54.11 -4.88
CA ASN A 10 15.52 53.43 -5.35
C ASN A 10 15.43 52.93 -6.80
N GLY A 11 14.29 53.13 -7.48
CA GLY A 11 14.14 52.88 -8.91
C GLY A 11 13.61 51.51 -9.33
N HIS A 12 13.28 50.62 -8.39
CA HIS A 12 12.70 49.31 -8.69
C HIS A 12 11.22 49.39 -9.09
N LEU A 13 10.82 48.54 -10.03
CA LEU A 13 9.44 48.38 -10.49
C LEU A 13 8.79 47.16 -9.81
N TYR A 14 7.59 47.31 -9.27
CA TYR A 14 6.87 46.23 -8.58
C TYR A 14 5.35 46.31 -8.78
N ARG A 15 4.63 45.20 -8.57
CA ARG A 15 3.17 45.14 -8.77
C ARG A 15 2.43 46.06 -7.79
N LYS A 16 1.34 46.67 -8.23
CA LYS A 16 0.57 47.65 -7.47
C LYS A 16 -0.24 47.09 -6.30
N ASP A 17 -0.47 45.77 -6.26
CA ASP A 17 -1.12 45.07 -5.14
C ASP A 17 -0.20 44.90 -3.92
N LEU A 18 1.08 45.23 -4.04
CA LEU A 18 2.03 45.25 -2.92
C LEU A 18 2.11 46.66 -2.32
N GLU A 19 1.96 46.76 -1.00
CA GLU A 19 2.00 48.04 -0.26
C GLU A 19 3.42 48.63 -0.13
N SER A 20 4.46 47.82 -0.32
CA SER A 20 5.86 48.26 -0.28
C SER A 20 6.75 47.45 -1.23
N CYS A 21 7.90 48.01 -1.61
CA CYS A 21 8.83 47.35 -2.52
C CYS A 21 9.57 46.22 -1.78
N PRO A 22 9.42 44.94 -2.17
CA PRO A 22 10.02 43.80 -1.46
C PRO A 22 11.56 43.75 -1.53
N PHE A 23 12.18 44.56 -2.39
CA PHE A 23 13.63 44.63 -2.58
C PHE A 23 14.30 45.75 -1.79
N CYS A 24 13.55 46.55 -1.02
CA CYS A 24 14.10 47.63 -0.21
C CYS A 24 13.73 47.42 1.25
N SER A 25 14.74 47.10 2.06
CA SER A 25 14.60 47.06 3.52
C SER A 25 14.46 48.48 4.07
N SER A 26 13.32 48.74 4.72
CA SER A 26 12.96 49.91 5.56
C SER A 26 12.90 51.30 4.92
N ASP A 27 11.65 51.79 4.86
CA ASP A 27 11.13 53.10 5.25
C ASP A 27 11.87 54.39 4.83
N ASN A 28 11.18 55.18 3.99
CA ASN A 28 10.66 56.48 4.41
C ASN A 28 9.77 57.08 3.31
N THR A 29 8.48 57.19 3.64
CA THR A 29 7.46 57.92 2.91
C THR A 29 7.55 59.41 3.23
N GLU A 30 7.72 60.29 2.25
CA GLU A 30 7.22 61.65 2.34
C GLU A 30 6.59 62.11 1.01
N ASN A 31 5.39 62.67 1.15
CA ASN A 31 4.48 63.08 0.11
C ASN A 31 4.96 64.31 -0.66
N MET A 32 4.70 64.27 -1.97
CA MET A 32 4.76 65.38 -2.90
C MET A 32 3.64 66.40 -2.55
N LYS A 33 3.99 67.68 -2.36
CA LYS A 33 3.07 68.81 -2.49
C LYS A 33 3.55 69.71 -3.63
N ASP A 34 2.58 70.05 -4.47
CA ASP A 34 2.68 71.00 -5.58
C ASP A 34 3.18 72.39 -5.15
N SER A 35 4.01 72.99 -5.99
CA SER A 35 3.90 74.42 -6.34
C SER A 35 4.77 74.73 -7.56
N ASN A 36 4.10 75.07 -8.67
CA ASN A 36 4.67 75.85 -9.76
C ASN A 36 5.13 77.21 -9.23
N GLU A 37 6.32 77.70 -9.62
CA GLU A 37 6.50 79.05 -10.17
C GLU A 37 7.93 79.28 -10.68
N VAL A 38 8.01 80.22 -11.61
CA VAL A 38 9.06 80.44 -12.61
C VAL A 38 10.04 81.53 -12.15
N MET A 39 11.32 81.47 -12.57
CA MET A 39 12.09 82.54 -13.27
C MET A 39 13.63 82.37 -13.16
N PRO A 40 14.41 82.87 -14.14
CA PRO A 40 15.74 82.36 -14.49
C PRO A 40 16.90 83.14 -13.82
N ASN A 41 18.10 82.54 -13.75
CA ASN A 41 19.32 83.30 -13.46
C ASN A 41 20.46 82.86 -14.41
N GLU A 42 20.86 83.80 -15.28
CA GLU A 42 21.76 83.67 -16.43
C GLU A 42 23.24 83.41 -16.07
N ASN A 43 23.62 83.43 -14.79
CA ASN A 43 25.01 83.31 -14.33
C ASN A 43 25.45 81.91 -13.85
N LEU A 44 24.58 80.89 -13.88
CA LEU A 44 24.95 79.53 -13.44
C LEU A 44 25.72 78.75 -14.52
N LYS A 45 25.47 79.03 -15.81
CA LYS A 45 26.11 78.30 -16.93
C LYS A 45 27.61 78.60 -17.03
N THR A 46 28.02 79.84 -16.80
CA THR A 46 29.43 80.27 -16.94
C THR A 46 30.33 79.67 -15.86
N ASP A 47 29.83 79.60 -14.62
CA ASP A 47 30.57 79.07 -13.48
C ASP A 47 30.75 77.54 -13.53
N ILE A 48 29.73 76.82 -14.01
CA ILE A 48 29.81 75.37 -14.23
C ILE A 48 30.82 75.06 -15.34
N VAL A 49 30.79 75.83 -16.45
CA VAL A 49 31.73 75.64 -17.57
C VAL A 49 33.18 75.90 -17.14
N LEU A 50 33.43 76.93 -16.34
CA LEU A 50 34.77 77.23 -15.82
C LEU A 50 35.29 76.15 -14.86
N LYS A 51 34.45 75.65 -13.94
CA LYS A 51 34.81 74.54 -13.06
C LYS A 51 35.09 73.26 -13.84
N PHE A 52 34.26 72.92 -14.83
CA PHE A 52 34.47 71.77 -15.70
C PHE A 52 35.78 71.89 -16.49
N LYS A 53 36.09 73.07 -17.03
CA LYS A 53 37.34 73.32 -17.77
C LYS A 53 38.58 73.18 -16.88
N SER A 54 38.50 73.60 -15.62
CA SER A 54 39.61 73.42 -14.65
C SER A 54 39.79 71.97 -14.20
N PHE A 55 38.69 71.21 -14.16
CA PHE A 55 38.71 69.80 -13.79
C PHE A 55 39.24 68.94 -14.93
N THR A 56 38.84 69.22 -16.18
CA THR A 56 39.35 68.51 -17.34
C THR A 56 40.83 68.77 -17.59
N THR A 57 41.33 69.99 -17.39
CA THR A 57 42.78 70.26 -17.50
C THR A 57 43.59 69.50 -16.45
N LYS A 58 43.13 69.48 -15.18
CA LYS A 58 43.79 68.70 -14.12
C LYS A 58 43.79 67.20 -14.40
N ILE A 59 42.72 66.66 -14.97
CA ILE A 59 42.66 65.24 -15.35
C ILE A 59 43.61 64.98 -16.53
N LEU A 60 43.59 65.83 -17.56
CA LEU A 60 44.44 65.67 -18.73
C LEU A 60 45.93 65.75 -18.38
N ASP A 61 46.34 66.66 -17.49
CA ASP A 61 47.72 66.74 -17.00
C ASP A 61 48.13 65.49 -16.19
N LYS A 62 47.20 64.94 -15.39
CA LYS A 62 47.44 63.71 -14.63
C LYS A 62 47.55 62.48 -15.53
N ILE A 63 46.75 62.41 -16.60
CA ILE A 63 46.84 61.35 -17.61
C ILE A 63 48.14 61.46 -18.41
N LYS A 64 48.56 62.67 -18.79
CA LYS A 64 49.80 62.88 -19.54
C LYS A 64 51.06 62.49 -18.77
N ASN A 65 51.03 62.63 -17.44
CA ASN A 65 52.13 62.21 -16.56
C ASN A 65 52.08 60.73 -16.14
N THR A 66 51.07 59.97 -16.61
CA THR A 66 50.96 58.52 -16.39
C THR A 66 51.25 57.78 -17.69
N SER A 67 52.41 58.04 -18.29
CA SER A 67 52.90 57.27 -19.43
C SER A 67 53.44 55.93 -18.95
N PHE A 68 52.79 54.85 -19.34
CA PHE A 68 53.30 53.48 -19.26
C PHE A 68 54.61 53.41 -20.09
N GLU A 69 55.69 52.88 -19.53
CA GLU A 69 56.98 52.75 -20.22
C GLU A 69 56.87 51.79 -21.42
N GLU A 70 56.51 52.30 -22.60
CA GLU A 70 56.41 51.50 -23.83
C GLU A 70 57.78 50.97 -24.32
N GLY A 71 58.89 51.59 -23.91
CA GLY A 71 60.24 51.30 -24.43
C GLY A 71 60.86 49.97 -23.96
N SER A 72 60.49 49.46 -22.77
CA SER A 72 61.08 48.24 -22.19
C SER A 72 60.42 46.95 -22.71
N PHE A 73 59.14 47.00 -23.04
CA PHE A 73 58.38 45.84 -23.51
C PHE A 73 58.69 45.47 -24.97
N PHE A 74 58.73 46.44 -25.88
CA PHE A 74 59.00 46.17 -27.30
C PHE A 74 60.47 45.83 -27.60
N SER A 75 61.41 46.29 -26.77
CA SER A 75 62.83 45.92 -26.88
C SER A 75 63.07 44.47 -26.44
N PHE A 76 62.34 43.99 -25.44
CA PHE A 76 62.31 42.58 -25.03
C PHE A 76 61.74 41.66 -26.13
N LEU A 77 60.63 42.07 -26.76
CA LEU A 77 60.00 41.33 -27.87
C LEU A 77 60.89 41.21 -29.12
N LYS A 78 61.83 42.15 -29.35
CA LYS A 78 62.77 42.11 -30.50
C LYS A 78 64.00 41.23 -30.26
N ASN A 79 64.17 40.65 -29.07
CA ASN A 79 65.33 39.82 -28.76
C ASN A 79 65.26 38.45 -29.46
N LYS A 80 66.34 38.01 -30.11
CA LYS A 80 66.40 36.70 -30.79
C LYS A 80 66.19 35.53 -29.83
N THR A 81 66.65 35.65 -28.58
CA THR A 81 66.48 34.61 -27.56
C THR A 81 65.02 34.47 -27.11
N PHE A 82 64.26 35.57 -27.12
CA PHE A 82 62.83 35.54 -26.80
C PHE A 82 62.06 34.69 -27.82
N TYR A 83 62.25 34.92 -29.12
CA TYR A 83 61.60 34.12 -30.16
C TYR A 83 61.99 32.64 -30.10
N PHE A 84 63.24 32.30 -29.72
CA PHE A 84 63.68 30.92 -29.56
C PHE A 84 62.96 30.20 -28.40
N HIS A 85 62.85 30.83 -27.22
CA HIS A 85 62.08 30.25 -26.12
C HIS A 85 60.58 30.21 -26.39
N PHE A 86 60.05 31.22 -27.09
CA PHE A 86 58.64 31.28 -27.48
C PHE A 86 58.27 30.17 -28.47
N THR A 87 59.11 29.88 -29.47
CA THR A 87 58.84 28.77 -30.40
C THR A 87 58.92 27.41 -29.70
N ILE A 88 59.91 27.20 -28.81
CA ILE A 88 59.99 25.98 -28.00
C ILE A 88 58.75 25.82 -27.10
N ALA A 89 58.36 26.88 -26.39
CA ALA A 89 57.18 26.86 -25.53
C ALA A 89 55.89 26.59 -26.32
N SER A 90 55.77 27.17 -27.52
CA SER A 90 54.64 26.92 -28.42
C SER A 90 54.58 25.47 -28.89
N VAL A 91 55.72 24.89 -29.31
CA VAL A 91 55.80 23.47 -29.71
C VAL A 91 55.46 22.53 -28.56
N ILE A 92 55.98 22.79 -27.36
CA ILE A 92 55.67 22.00 -26.16
C ILE A 92 54.18 22.10 -25.83
N CYS A 93 53.59 23.30 -25.90
CA CYS A 93 52.17 23.51 -25.66
C CYS A 93 51.30 22.75 -26.67
N LEU A 94 51.67 22.77 -27.96
CA LEU A 94 50.98 22.01 -29.01
C LEU A 94 51.11 20.49 -28.80
N LEU A 95 52.28 19.99 -28.43
CA LEU A 95 52.49 18.58 -28.11
C LEU A 95 51.69 18.15 -26.88
N PHE A 96 51.67 18.97 -25.83
CA PHE A 96 50.88 18.73 -24.64
C PHE A 96 49.38 18.72 -24.96
N PHE A 97 48.91 19.68 -25.77
CA PHE A 97 47.52 19.72 -26.21
C PHE A 97 47.14 18.51 -27.07
N TYR A 98 48.02 18.10 -27.99
CA TYR A 98 47.81 16.89 -28.78
C TYR A 98 47.76 15.62 -27.90
N PHE A 99 48.68 15.50 -26.94
CA PHE A 99 48.67 14.40 -25.98
C PHE A 99 47.41 14.42 -25.10
N LEU A 100 46.96 15.60 -24.67
CA LEU A 100 45.71 15.77 -23.93
C LEU A 100 44.52 15.30 -24.77
N LEU A 101 44.46 15.61 -26.06
CA LEU A 101 43.42 15.12 -26.96
C LEU A 101 43.46 13.60 -27.13
N LEU A 102 44.65 13.00 -27.25
CA LEU A 102 44.80 11.54 -27.30
C LEU A 102 44.36 10.88 -25.98
N PHE A 103 44.76 11.44 -24.84
CA PHE A 103 44.35 10.97 -23.52
C PHE A 103 42.84 11.11 -23.31
N LEU A 104 42.25 12.22 -23.75
CA LEU A 104 40.80 12.39 -23.71
C LEU A 104 40.11 11.37 -24.59
N ASN A 105 40.59 11.10 -25.80
CA ASN A 105 39.99 10.11 -26.70
C ASN A 105 39.99 8.69 -26.13
N THR A 106 41.04 8.28 -25.39
CA THR A 106 41.05 6.98 -24.71
C THR A 106 40.22 6.99 -23.43
N TYR A 107 40.19 8.10 -22.70
CA TYR A 107 39.43 8.23 -21.46
C TYR A 107 37.92 8.40 -21.68
N THR A 108 37.50 9.03 -22.78
CA THR A 108 36.08 9.24 -23.08
C THR A 108 35.37 7.99 -23.56
N LEU A 109 36.09 6.87 -23.77
CA LEU A 109 35.56 5.57 -24.18
C LEU A 109 34.40 5.75 -25.18
N ASN A 110 34.72 5.85 -26.47
CA ASN A 110 33.73 5.81 -27.55
C ASN A 110 33.10 4.42 -27.63
N SER A 111 32.52 3.97 -26.51
CA SER A 111 31.85 2.68 -26.34
C SER A 111 30.73 2.61 -27.35
N GLU A 112 30.64 1.46 -28.02
CA GLU A 112 29.51 1.18 -28.90
C GLU A 112 28.23 1.31 -28.07
N GLU A 113 27.28 2.09 -28.59
CA GLU A 113 26.00 2.27 -27.94
C GLU A 113 25.16 1.03 -28.22
N PHE A 114 24.74 0.32 -27.16
CA PHE A 114 23.89 -0.86 -27.28
C PHE A 114 22.42 -0.43 -27.28
N GLU A 115 21.67 -0.81 -28.31
CA GLU A 115 20.22 -0.60 -28.35
C GLU A 115 19.53 -1.64 -27.45
N LEU A 116 18.82 -1.17 -26.42
CA LEU A 116 18.07 -2.06 -25.54
C LEU A 116 16.91 -2.74 -26.25
N LYS A 117 16.87 -4.07 -26.20
CA LYS A 117 15.68 -4.82 -26.59
C LYS A 117 14.57 -4.69 -25.56
N ASP A 118 13.38 -5.14 -25.96
CA ASP A 118 12.28 -5.36 -25.03
C ASP A 118 12.46 -6.71 -24.34
N TYR A 119 12.66 -6.67 -23.04
CA TYR A 119 12.81 -7.84 -22.18
C TYR A 119 11.48 -8.24 -21.52
N GLN A 120 10.38 -7.54 -21.78
CA GLN A 120 9.07 -7.86 -21.20
C GLN A 120 8.64 -9.29 -21.56
N GLY A 121 8.23 -10.05 -20.55
CA GLY A 121 7.80 -11.44 -20.69
C GLY A 121 8.92 -12.47 -20.77
N LEU A 122 10.19 -12.06 -20.86
CA LEU A 122 11.34 -12.97 -20.78
C LEU A 122 11.69 -13.30 -19.33
N SER A 123 12.22 -14.50 -19.10
CA SER A 123 12.71 -14.90 -17.79
C SER A 123 14.07 -14.26 -17.47
N VAL A 124 14.35 -14.09 -16.18
CA VAL A 124 15.64 -13.53 -15.72
C VAL A 124 16.83 -14.38 -16.17
N ASP A 125 16.63 -15.70 -16.28
CA ASP A 125 17.68 -16.63 -16.73
C ASP A 125 17.98 -16.50 -18.23
N GLU A 126 16.96 -16.25 -19.06
CA GLU A 126 17.13 -16.06 -20.51
C GLU A 126 17.91 -14.77 -20.81
N ILE A 127 17.54 -13.66 -20.16
CA ILE A 127 18.18 -12.36 -20.39
C ILE A 127 19.60 -12.29 -19.83
N LYS A 128 19.93 -13.11 -18.82
CA LYS A 128 21.25 -13.08 -18.16
C LYS A 128 22.39 -13.29 -19.16
N SER A 129 22.24 -14.25 -20.06
CA SER A 129 23.24 -14.54 -21.09
C SER A 129 23.45 -13.37 -22.06
N GLU A 130 22.38 -12.68 -22.43
CA GLU A 130 22.45 -11.51 -23.31
C GLU A 130 23.13 -10.33 -22.61
N PHE A 131 22.83 -10.12 -21.33
CA PHE A 131 23.44 -9.06 -20.54
C PHE A 131 24.94 -9.30 -20.33
N GLU A 132 25.34 -10.54 -20.05
CA GLU A 132 26.76 -10.94 -19.95
C GLU A 132 27.51 -10.74 -21.28
N ASN A 133 26.88 -11.02 -22.43
CA ASN A 133 27.50 -10.86 -23.75
C ASN A 133 27.69 -9.40 -24.18
N ASN A 134 26.90 -8.46 -23.63
CA ASN A 134 26.93 -7.04 -24.00
C ASN A 134 27.49 -6.15 -22.87
N ASP A 135 28.18 -6.74 -21.87
CA ASP A 135 28.72 -6.05 -20.70
C ASP A 135 27.67 -5.17 -19.96
N LEU A 136 26.42 -5.62 -19.95
CA LEU A 136 25.31 -4.97 -19.25
C LEU A 136 25.09 -5.61 -17.88
N VAL A 137 24.58 -4.82 -16.95
CA VAL A 137 24.24 -5.28 -15.60
C VAL A 137 22.76 -5.02 -15.36
N PHE A 138 22.03 -6.02 -14.86
CA PHE A 138 20.66 -5.79 -14.40
C PHE A 138 20.56 -5.83 -12.87
N GLU A 139 19.57 -5.12 -12.35
CA GLU A 139 19.20 -5.11 -10.93
C GLU A 139 17.69 -5.24 -10.82
N ILE A 140 17.21 -6.18 -10.01
CA ILE A 140 15.78 -6.34 -9.74
C ILE A 140 15.39 -5.25 -8.74
N MET A 141 14.67 -4.23 -9.22
CA MET A 141 14.27 -3.08 -8.43
C MET A 141 13.02 -3.36 -7.60
N ASP A 142 12.04 -4.05 -8.21
CA ASP A 142 10.77 -4.36 -7.57
C ASP A 142 10.20 -5.66 -8.15
N SER A 143 9.19 -6.18 -7.47
CA SER A 143 8.45 -7.36 -7.91
C SER A 143 6.96 -7.17 -7.66
N ILE A 144 6.15 -7.40 -8.70
CA ILE A 144 4.71 -7.20 -8.65
C ILE A 144 3.95 -8.50 -8.90
N TYR A 145 2.65 -8.49 -8.60
CA TYR A 145 1.71 -9.56 -8.93
C TYR A 145 0.79 -9.11 -10.05
N THR A 146 0.89 -9.73 -11.22
CA THR A 146 0.03 -9.41 -12.37
C THR A 146 -0.19 -10.62 -13.24
N ASP A 147 -1.35 -10.69 -13.90
CA ASP A 147 -1.64 -11.69 -14.93
C ASP A 147 -1.22 -11.24 -16.35
N SER A 148 -0.70 -10.02 -16.49
CA SER A 148 -0.32 -9.45 -17.79
C SER A 148 0.91 -10.11 -18.43
N VAL A 149 1.82 -10.66 -17.61
CA VAL A 149 3.02 -11.38 -18.05
C VAL A 149 3.13 -12.68 -17.24
N PRO A 150 3.80 -13.74 -17.74
CA PRO A 150 3.99 -14.97 -16.97
C PRO A 150 4.71 -14.74 -15.62
N LYS A 151 4.56 -15.68 -14.68
CA LYS A 151 5.27 -15.60 -13.40
C LYS A 151 6.77 -15.84 -13.59
N GLY A 152 7.60 -15.11 -12.86
CA GLY A 152 9.06 -15.19 -12.95
C GLY A 152 9.67 -14.46 -14.16
N THR A 153 8.87 -13.70 -14.92
CA THR A 153 9.34 -12.94 -16.08
C THR A 153 9.36 -11.44 -15.80
N VAL A 154 10.05 -10.69 -16.65
CA VAL A 154 10.13 -9.23 -16.55
C VAL A 154 8.78 -8.61 -16.92
N TYR A 155 8.25 -7.79 -16.02
CA TYR A 155 7.07 -6.96 -16.27
C TYR A 155 7.43 -5.64 -16.94
N SER A 156 8.50 -4.99 -16.46
CA SER A 156 8.98 -3.73 -17.01
C SER A 156 10.48 -3.57 -16.82
N GLN A 157 11.09 -2.73 -17.67
CA GLN A 157 12.52 -2.40 -17.63
C GLN A 157 12.72 -0.89 -17.62
N GLN A 158 13.84 -0.45 -17.04
CA GLN A 158 14.29 0.92 -17.10
C GLN A 158 15.82 0.95 -17.28
N PRO A 159 16.36 1.56 -18.36
CA PRO A 159 15.67 2.33 -19.42
C PRO A 159 14.75 1.50 -20.31
N SER A 160 13.81 2.17 -21.00
CA SER A 160 12.86 1.54 -21.92
C SER A 160 13.55 0.91 -23.14
N SER A 161 12.89 -0.05 -23.76
CA SER A 161 13.32 -0.64 -25.05
C SER A 161 13.54 0.44 -26.13
N GLY A 162 14.48 0.20 -27.04
CA GLY A 162 14.93 1.14 -28.07
C GLY A 162 15.85 2.25 -27.55
N THR A 163 16.17 2.27 -26.25
CA THR A 163 17.11 3.24 -25.69
C THR A 163 18.54 2.75 -25.89
N PHE A 164 19.41 3.63 -26.37
CA PHE A 164 20.84 3.40 -26.46
C PHE A 164 21.51 3.55 -25.09
N VAL A 165 22.21 2.51 -24.65
CA VAL A 165 22.96 2.49 -23.39
C VAL A 165 24.42 2.18 -23.63
N LYS A 166 25.28 2.78 -22.80
CA LYS A 166 26.70 2.46 -22.78
C LYS A 166 26.95 1.18 -21.98
N GLU A 167 28.09 0.54 -22.25
CA GLU A 167 28.63 -0.57 -21.47
C GLU A 167 28.64 -0.26 -19.97
N GLY A 168 28.38 -1.28 -19.15
CA GLY A 168 28.33 -1.17 -17.69
C GLY A 168 27.12 -0.42 -17.14
N ARG A 169 26.17 0.00 -17.99
CA ARG A 169 24.92 0.63 -17.51
C ARG A 169 24.07 -0.40 -16.76
N LYS A 170 23.63 -0.02 -15.56
CA LYS A 170 22.62 -0.75 -14.80
C LYS A 170 21.23 -0.57 -15.40
N ILE A 171 20.55 -1.68 -15.66
CA ILE A 171 19.16 -1.73 -16.14
C ILE A 171 18.31 -2.29 -15.01
N TYR A 172 17.32 -1.52 -14.61
CA TYR A 172 16.43 -1.88 -13.52
C TYR A 172 15.25 -2.67 -14.06
N LEU A 173 15.00 -3.83 -13.50
CA LEU A 173 13.91 -4.72 -13.91
C LEU A 173 12.87 -4.79 -12.79
N THR A 174 11.61 -4.72 -13.17
CA THR A 174 10.48 -5.11 -12.32
C THR A 174 10.01 -6.47 -12.79
N ILE A 175 9.97 -7.46 -11.90
CA ILE A 175 9.62 -8.84 -12.25
C ILE A 175 8.21 -9.20 -11.76
N ASN A 176 7.55 -10.14 -12.43
CA ASN A 176 6.34 -10.75 -11.90
C ASN A 176 6.72 -11.84 -10.90
N CYS A 177 6.27 -11.72 -9.65
CA CYS A 177 6.63 -12.63 -8.57
C CYS A 177 6.28 -14.08 -8.90
N ASN A 178 7.26 -14.97 -8.68
CA ASN A 178 7.05 -16.40 -8.87
C ASN A 178 6.21 -17.03 -7.74
N SER A 179 6.30 -16.47 -6.53
CA SER A 179 5.60 -16.98 -5.35
C SER A 179 4.21 -16.38 -5.23
N SER A 180 3.14 -17.16 -5.39
CA SER A 180 1.77 -16.65 -5.17
C SER A 180 1.63 -15.87 -3.86
N GLN A 181 0.91 -14.75 -3.89
CA GLN A 181 0.72 -13.86 -2.74
C GLN A 181 0.22 -14.66 -1.53
N LYS A 182 0.84 -14.44 -0.38
CA LYS A 182 0.46 -15.08 0.88
C LYS A 182 -0.28 -14.10 1.76
N PHE A 183 -1.37 -14.56 2.36
CA PHE A 183 -2.17 -13.81 3.32
C PHE A 183 -2.23 -14.55 4.64
N SER A 184 -2.33 -13.80 5.73
CA SER A 184 -2.55 -14.37 7.07
C SER A 184 -3.99 -14.87 7.18
N ILE A 185 -4.17 -16.03 7.79
CA ILE A 185 -5.49 -16.53 8.18
C ILE A 185 -6.06 -15.62 9.30
N PRO A 186 -7.23 -14.99 9.12
CA PRO A 186 -7.94 -14.28 10.19
C PRO A 186 -8.40 -15.22 11.31
N ASP A 187 -8.58 -14.70 12.52
CA ASP A 187 -9.15 -15.47 13.61
C ASP A 187 -10.67 -15.62 13.47
N VAL A 188 -11.07 -16.81 13.04
CA VAL A 188 -12.48 -17.19 12.88
C VAL A 188 -12.95 -18.21 13.92
N TYR A 189 -12.16 -18.52 14.95
CA TYR A 189 -12.59 -19.44 16.00
C TYR A 189 -13.80 -18.88 16.77
N ASN A 190 -14.72 -19.77 17.15
CA ASN A 190 -15.97 -19.40 17.83
C ASN A 190 -16.86 -18.40 17.05
N LYS A 191 -16.60 -18.20 15.75
CA LYS A 191 -17.44 -17.39 14.88
C LYS A 191 -18.50 -18.24 14.20
N SER A 192 -19.63 -17.61 13.88
CA SER A 192 -20.68 -18.24 13.07
C SER A 192 -20.15 -18.57 11.67
N GLU A 193 -20.76 -19.55 10.99
CA GLU A 193 -20.41 -19.90 9.60
C GLU A 193 -20.43 -18.69 8.68
N ARG A 194 -21.46 -17.83 8.81
CA ARG A 194 -21.60 -16.63 8.00
C ARG A 194 -20.45 -15.66 8.24
N GLU A 195 -20.11 -15.40 9.50
CA GLU A 195 -19.04 -14.47 9.87
C GLU A 195 -17.68 -14.99 9.42
N ALA A 196 -17.39 -16.27 9.66
CA ALA A 196 -16.15 -16.92 9.23
C ALA A 196 -15.99 -16.87 7.69
N LYS A 197 -17.06 -17.16 6.94
CA LYS A 197 -17.06 -17.05 5.48
C LYS A 197 -16.77 -15.64 5.00
N ILE A 198 -17.37 -14.62 5.62
CA ILE A 198 -17.13 -13.22 5.24
C ILE A 198 -15.67 -12.84 5.45
N GLN A 199 -15.08 -13.21 6.59
CA GLN A 199 -13.69 -12.87 6.89
C GLN A 199 -12.68 -13.58 5.98
N LEU A 200 -12.94 -14.85 5.62
CA LEU A 200 -12.00 -15.64 4.82
C LEU A 200 -12.14 -15.42 3.31
N LYS A 201 -13.34 -15.08 2.81
CA LYS A 201 -13.63 -14.98 1.37
C LYS A 201 -12.82 -13.90 0.63
N SER A 202 -12.23 -12.95 1.36
CA SER A 202 -11.37 -11.91 0.78
C SER A 202 -10.13 -12.48 0.09
N TYR A 203 -9.55 -13.56 0.62
CA TYR A 203 -8.27 -14.11 0.14
C TYR A 203 -8.28 -15.63 -0.03
N PHE A 204 -9.28 -16.33 0.52
CA PHE A 204 -9.33 -17.79 0.57
C PHE A 204 -10.66 -18.35 0.09
N LYS A 205 -10.64 -19.60 -0.37
CA LYS A 205 -11.86 -20.37 -0.63
C LYS A 205 -12.27 -21.07 0.65
N VAL A 206 -13.58 -21.12 0.93
CA VAL A 206 -14.10 -21.68 2.18
C VAL A 206 -15.01 -22.85 1.87
N GLU A 207 -14.73 -23.98 2.50
CA GLU A 207 -15.58 -25.17 2.49
C GLU A 207 -16.11 -25.41 3.91
N SER A 208 -17.42 -25.63 4.04
CA SER A 208 -18.02 -25.91 5.35
C SER A 208 -18.14 -27.42 5.55
N VAL A 209 -17.51 -27.93 6.61
CA VAL A 209 -17.58 -29.32 7.03
C VAL A 209 -18.29 -29.39 8.37
N TYR A 210 -19.44 -30.05 8.42
CA TYR A 210 -20.15 -30.27 9.67
C TYR A 210 -19.59 -31.53 10.33
N SER A 211 -18.91 -31.37 11.47
CA SER A 211 -18.36 -32.53 12.17
C SER A 211 -19.50 -33.38 12.73
N VAL A 212 -19.40 -34.69 12.54
CA VAL A 212 -20.29 -35.68 13.18
C VAL A 212 -19.94 -35.82 14.68
N GLN A 213 -18.77 -35.33 15.11
CA GLN A 213 -18.36 -35.44 16.50
C GLN A 213 -19.17 -34.49 17.39
N TYR A 214 -19.53 -35.01 18.57
CA TYR A 214 -20.24 -34.29 19.62
C TYR A 214 -19.38 -33.11 20.11
N SER A 215 -19.95 -31.91 20.08
CA SER A 215 -19.34 -30.69 20.59
C SER A 215 -20.42 -29.88 21.30
N ASP A 216 -20.13 -29.43 22.51
CA ASP A 216 -21.05 -28.63 23.32
C ASP A 216 -21.34 -27.25 22.69
N ILE A 217 -20.52 -26.83 21.71
CA ILE A 217 -20.63 -25.52 21.07
C ILE A 217 -21.34 -25.67 19.71
N TYR A 218 -22.53 -25.07 19.60
CA TYR A 218 -23.37 -25.16 18.42
C TYR A 218 -22.99 -24.13 17.34
N SER A 219 -22.90 -24.58 16.08
CA SER A 219 -22.85 -23.71 14.89
C SER A 219 -21.72 -22.67 14.86
N VAL A 220 -20.63 -22.91 15.59
CA VAL A 220 -19.41 -22.09 15.50
C VAL A 220 -18.22 -22.91 15.02
N VAL A 221 -17.25 -22.21 14.43
CA VAL A 221 -15.99 -22.82 13.98
C VAL A 221 -15.23 -23.35 15.19
N THR A 222 -14.99 -24.66 15.18
CA THR A 222 -14.20 -25.38 16.20
C THR A 222 -12.79 -25.69 15.69
N LYS A 223 -12.62 -25.87 14.36
CA LYS A 223 -11.35 -26.25 13.75
C LYS A 223 -11.26 -25.80 12.30
N MET A 224 -10.04 -25.56 11.83
CA MET A 224 -9.74 -25.25 10.43
C MET A 224 -8.71 -26.23 9.87
N GLN A 225 -8.89 -26.64 8.61
CA GLN A 225 -7.91 -27.49 7.92
C GLN A 225 -7.68 -27.07 6.48
N VAL A 226 -6.48 -27.35 5.99
CA VAL A 226 -6.10 -27.28 4.58
C VAL A 226 -5.47 -28.62 4.21
N ALA A 227 -6.01 -29.31 3.20
CA ALA A 227 -5.50 -30.61 2.74
C ALA A 227 -5.22 -31.61 3.89
N ASN A 228 -6.19 -31.75 4.81
CA ASN A 228 -6.13 -32.59 6.02
C ASN A 228 -5.09 -32.19 7.08
N LYS A 229 -4.41 -31.06 6.93
CA LYS A 229 -3.55 -30.48 7.96
C LYS A 229 -4.28 -29.37 8.68
N GLU A 230 -4.18 -29.37 10.00
CA GLU A 230 -4.73 -28.30 10.84
C GLU A 230 -3.95 -27.00 10.64
N VAL A 231 -4.69 -25.90 10.55
CA VAL A 231 -4.14 -24.55 10.37
C VAL A 231 -4.66 -23.65 11.48
N VAL A 232 -3.86 -22.66 11.85
CA VAL A 232 -4.15 -21.74 12.96
C VAL A 232 -4.20 -20.29 12.46
N PRO A 233 -4.86 -19.37 13.20
CA PRO A 233 -4.91 -17.97 12.83
C PRO A 233 -3.50 -17.37 12.86
N GLY A 234 -3.23 -16.40 12.00
CA GLY A 234 -1.88 -15.83 11.85
C GLY A 234 -0.97 -16.59 10.87
N GLN A 235 -1.31 -17.84 10.52
CA GLN A 235 -0.52 -18.61 9.55
C GLN A 235 -0.64 -18.01 8.14
N MET A 236 0.47 -17.96 7.41
CA MET A 236 0.51 -17.45 6.04
C MET A 236 0.15 -18.55 5.02
N LEU A 237 -0.94 -18.37 4.28
CA LEU A 237 -1.39 -19.25 3.21
C LEU A 237 -1.41 -18.53 1.87
N ILE A 238 -1.24 -19.29 0.80
CA ILE A 238 -1.33 -18.77 -0.57
C ILE A 238 -2.78 -18.34 -0.84
N GLU A 239 -2.96 -17.21 -1.52
CA GLU A 239 -4.27 -16.75 -1.99
C GLU A 239 -5.00 -17.84 -2.79
N GLY A 240 -6.31 -17.96 -2.57
CA GLY A 240 -7.15 -18.94 -3.24
C GLY A 240 -7.05 -20.37 -2.69
N THR A 241 -6.23 -20.60 -1.65
CA THR A 241 -6.21 -21.87 -0.90
C THR A 241 -7.60 -22.16 -0.32
N THR A 242 -8.04 -23.41 -0.40
CA THR A 242 -9.30 -23.87 0.20
C THR A 242 -9.09 -24.24 1.66
N ILE A 243 -9.81 -23.57 2.56
CA ILE A 243 -9.86 -23.85 3.99
C ILE A 243 -11.19 -24.55 4.30
N SER A 244 -11.10 -25.76 4.85
CA SER A 244 -12.22 -26.52 5.37
C SER A 244 -12.48 -26.11 6.83
N LEU A 245 -13.66 -25.54 7.09
CA LEU A 245 -14.10 -25.12 8.42
C LEU A 245 -14.94 -26.22 9.06
N TYR A 246 -14.58 -26.63 10.27
CA TYR A 246 -15.32 -27.60 11.05
C TYR A 246 -16.21 -26.91 12.07
N PHE A 247 -17.50 -27.24 12.05
CA PHE A 247 -18.48 -26.71 12.98
C PHE A 247 -18.84 -27.73 14.07
N GLY A 248 -19.03 -27.23 15.28
CA GLY A 248 -19.53 -28.04 16.39
C GLY A 248 -21.01 -28.38 16.23
N SER A 249 -21.37 -29.59 16.66
CA SER A 249 -22.72 -30.16 16.51
C SER A 249 -23.74 -29.62 17.53
N GLY A 250 -23.30 -28.90 18.57
CA GLY A 250 -24.14 -28.43 19.67
C GLY A 250 -24.75 -29.54 20.53
N ARG A 251 -24.26 -30.77 20.36
CA ARG A 251 -24.68 -31.92 21.15
C ARG A 251 -23.67 -32.16 22.26
N GLY A 252 -24.19 -32.29 23.47
CA GLY A 252 -23.39 -32.50 24.67
C GLY A 252 -22.50 -33.73 24.58
N THR A 253 -21.23 -33.61 24.97
CA THR A 253 -20.34 -34.77 25.14
C THR A 253 -20.69 -35.59 26.40
N SER A 254 -21.37 -34.96 27.35
CA SER A 254 -21.80 -35.58 28.60
C SER A 254 -22.97 -36.54 28.39
N LYS A 255 -22.84 -37.75 28.95
CA LYS A 255 -23.90 -38.76 28.96
C LYS A 255 -24.86 -38.47 30.11
N ILE A 256 -26.12 -38.28 29.77
CA ILE A 256 -27.25 -38.03 30.65
C ILE A 256 -27.97 -39.36 30.86
N ILE A 257 -28.23 -39.71 32.12
CA ILE A 257 -29.03 -40.89 32.46
C ILE A 257 -30.48 -40.52 32.18
N VAL A 258 -31.17 -41.33 31.39
CA VAL A 258 -32.56 -41.06 31.04
C VAL A 258 -33.43 -41.20 32.29
N PRO A 259 -34.19 -40.17 32.68
CA PRO A 259 -35.06 -40.24 33.85
C PRO A 259 -36.20 -41.23 33.62
N ASN A 260 -36.75 -41.78 34.71
CA ASN A 260 -37.98 -42.57 34.66
C ASN A 260 -39.19 -41.62 34.60
N LEU A 261 -39.94 -41.72 33.51
CA LEU A 261 -41.12 -40.91 33.21
C LEU A 261 -42.42 -41.68 33.44
N VAL A 262 -42.37 -42.96 33.77
CA VAL A 262 -43.57 -43.79 33.97
C VAL A 262 -44.41 -43.25 35.13
N GLY A 263 -45.70 -43.03 34.87
CA GLY A 263 -46.66 -42.44 35.81
C GLY A 263 -46.75 -40.92 35.78
N TYR A 264 -45.87 -40.23 35.06
CA TYR A 264 -45.97 -38.77 34.90
C TYR A 264 -47.02 -38.39 33.85
N SER A 265 -47.60 -37.20 34.01
CA SER A 265 -48.37 -36.56 32.94
C SER A 265 -47.44 -36.13 31.81
N LYS A 266 -48.01 -35.86 30.63
CA LYS A 266 -47.26 -35.33 29.49
C LYS A 266 -46.43 -34.09 29.84
N ASP A 267 -47.01 -33.14 30.57
CA ASP A 267 -46.34 -31.88 30.91
C ASP A 267 -45.25 -32.07 31.97
N GLN A 268 -45.48 -32.97 32.94
CA GLN A 268 -44.45 -33.36 33.91
C GLN A 268 -43.28 -34.06 33.23
N ALA A 269 -43.56 -34.98 32.29
CA ALA A 269 -42.53 -35.67 31.53
C ALA A 269 -41.70 -34.70 30.67
N LEU A 270 -42.36 -33.74 30.01
CA LEU A 270 -41.69 -32.69 29.26
C LEU A 270 -40.75 -31.86 30.16
N PHE A 271 -41.25 -31.40 31.30
CA PHE A 271 -40.46 -30.62 32.26
C PHE A 271 -39.21 -31.38 32.74
N VAL A 272 -39.38 -32.65 33.13
CA VAL A 272 -38.28 -33.51 33.60
C VAL A 272 -37.24 -33.74 32.49
N LEU A 273 -37.67 -33.91 31.24
CA LEU A 273 -36.76 -34.05 30.10
C LEU A 273 -35.98 -32.75 29.85
N GLU A 274 -36.65 -31.60 29.85
CA GLU A 274 -36.01 -30.29 29.62
C GLU A 274 -34.98 -29.94 30.70
N GLU A 275 -35.29 -30.19 31.98
CA GLU A 275 -34.35 -30.03 33.10
C GLU A 275 -33.10 -30.90 32.93
N ASN A 276 -33.26 -32.10 32.35
CA ASN A 276 -32.16 -33.00 32.03
C ASN A 276 -31.54 -32.74 30.66
N LYS A 277 -31.83 -31.61 30.01
CA LYS A 277 -31.34 -31.24 28.66
C LYS A 277 -31.61 -32.31 27.59
N LEU A 278 -32.68 -33.09 27.76
CA LEU A 278 -33.24 -34.04 26.81
C LEU A 278 -34.47 -33.41 26.16
N ARG A 279 -34.94 -33.99 25.05
CA ARG A 279 -36.13 -33.50 24.34
C ARG A 279 -37.22 -34.57 24.31
N LEU A 280 -38.47 -34.12 24.35
CA LEU A 280 -39.60 -35.02 24.09
C LEU A 280 -39.58 -35.42 22.61
N GLY A 281 -39.60 -36.73 22.37
CA GLY A 281 -39.65 -37.34 21.04
C GLY A 281 -41.08 -37.56 20.56
N GLU A 282 -41.32 -38.73 19.98
CA GLU A 282 -42.63 -39.16 19.54
C GLU A 282 -43.55 -39.49 20.73
N ILE A 283 -44.81 -39.06 20.66
CA ILE A 283 -45.84 -39.40 21.63
C ILE A 283 -46.74 -40.46 20.99
N ILE A 284 -46.69 -41.68 21.51
CA ILE A 284 -47.47 -42.81 21.01
C ILE A 284 -48.63 -43.06 21.96
N SER A 285 -49.86 -43.06 21.44
CA SER A 285 -51.06 -43.33 22.23
C SER A 285 -51.40 -44.83 22.25
N GLU A 286 -51.58 -45.40 23.44
CA GLU A 286 -52.12 -46.76 23.60
C GLU A 286 -53.61 -46.69 23.96
N GLY A 287 -54.47 -46.88 22.95
CA GLY A 287 -55.93 -46.81 23.07
C GLY A 287 -56.51 -45.43 22.72
N GLU A 288 -57.80 -45.23 23.02
CA GLU A 288 -58.46 -43.95 22.83
C GLU A 288 -58.07 -42.96 23.94
N ILE A 289 -57.69 -41.76 23.53
CA ILE A 289 -57.36 -40.65 24.44
C ILE A 289 -58.42 -39.58 24.25
N ILE A 290 -59.14 -39.27 25.33
CA ILE A 290 -60.16 -38.21 25.36
C ILE A 290 -59.43 -36.87 25.44
N ASP A 291 -58.46 -36.76 26.36
CA ASP A 291 -57.59 -35.59 26.49
C ASP A 291 -56.15 -36.00 26.84
N THR A 292 -55.19 -35.54 26.03
CA THR A 292 -53.76 -35.75 26.25
C THR A 292 -53.25 -35.15 27.57
N SER A 293 -53.93 -34.15 28.13
CA SER A 293 -53.59 -33.56 29.44
C SER A 293 -53.85 -34.53 30.60
N SER A 294 -54.86 -35.39 30.43
CA SER A 294 -55.29 -36.41 31.38
C SER A 294 -54.63 -37.78 31.14
N ALA A 295 -53.75 -37.87 30.14
CA ALA A 295 -53.01 -39.08 29.83
C ALA A 295 -51.74 -39.20 30.68
N ILE A 296 -51.43 -40.42 31.10
CA ILE A 296 -50.21 -40.76 31.85
C ILE A 296 -49.24 -41.54 30.97
N VAL A 297 -47.95 -41.34 31.18
CA VAL A 297 -46.89 -42.12 30.54
C VAL A 297 -46.90 -43.52 31.13
N ILE A 298 -47.12 -44.52 30.29
CA ILE A 298 -47.09 -45.94 30.68
C ILE A 298 -45.75 -46.59 30.35
N ASN A 299 -45.07 -46.06 29.34
CA ASN A 299 -43.78 -46.58 28.89
C ASN A 299 -42.99 -45.47 28.17
N GLN A 300 -41.69 -45.65 28.06
CA GLN A 300 -40.79 -44.71 27.40
C GLN A 300 -39.75 -45.46 26.57
N ARG A 301 -39.25 -44.80 25.52
CA ARG A 301 -38.14 -45.29 24.73
C ARG A 301 -37.14 -44.16 24.49
N PRO A 302 -35.86 -44.33 24.86
CA PRO A 302 -35.25 -45.48 25.53
C PRO A 302 -35.55 -45.58 27.04
N LEU A 303 -35.28 -46.75 27.63
CA LEU A 303 -35.56 -47.08 29.03
C LEU A 303 -34.75 -46.21 30.02
N TRP A 304 -35.23 -46.11 31.27
CA TRP A 304 -34.80 -45.18 32.32
C TRP A 304 -33.41 -45.39 32.97
N GLU A 305 -32.51 -46.11 32.31
CA GLU A 305 -31.09 -46.22 32.70
C GLU A 305 -30.16 -46.10 31.49
N SER A 306 -30.76 -45.91 30.32
CA SER A 306 -30.02 -45.65 29.09
C SER A 306 -29.24 -44.34 29.22
N ARG A 307 -28.16 -44.25 28.45
CA ARG A 307 -27.27 -43.10 28.44
C ARG A 307 -27.45 -42.37 27.12
N LEU A 308 -28.11 -41.22 27.20
CA LEU A 308 -28.32 -40.31 26.07
C LEU A 308 -27.39 -39.11 26.16
N GLN A 309 -27.31 -38.33 25.09
CA GLN A 309 -26.58 -37.07 25.07
C GLN A 309 -27.54 -35.90 25.11
N SER A 310 -27.02 -34.72 25.46
CA SER A 310 -27.83 -33.52 25.50
C SER A 310 -28.42 -33.23 24.11
N GLY A 311 -29.73 -32.98 24.09
CA GLY A 311 -30.51 -32.77 22.87
C GLY A 311 -31.09 -34.04 22.24
N ASP A 312 -30.77 -35.23 22.74
CA ASP A 312 -31.39 -36.48 22.29
C ASP A 312 -32.86 -36.56 22.73
N MET A 313 -33.63 -37.35 21.98
CA MET A 313 -35.07 -37.47 22.15
C MET A 313 -35.43 -38.70 22.96
N VAL A 314 -36.48 -38.58 23.79
CA VAL A 314 -37.12 -39.68 24.49
C VAL A 314 -38.57 -39.74 24.06
N ASP A 315 -38.95 -40.84 23.41
CA ASP A 315 -40.32 -41.13 23.02
C ASP A 315 -41.11 -41.61 24.24
N ILE A 316 -42.38 -41.22 24.33
CA ILE A 316 -43.28 -41.65 25.41
C ILE A 316 -44.48 -42.36 24.83
N ILE A 317 -44.90 -43.41 25.52
CA ILE A 317 -46.16 -44.11 25.26
C ILE A 317 -47.12 -43.70 26.37
N ILE A 318 -48.27 -43.13 25.99
CA ILE A 318 -49.26 -42.58 26.91
C ILE A 318 -50.59 -43.33 26.82
N LYS A 319 -51.33 -43.36 27.93
CA LYS A 319 -52.68 -43.94 28.02
C LYS A 319 -53.59 -43.05 28.85
N GLN A 320 -54.88 -43.02 28.51
CA GLN A 320 -55.90 -42.30 29.28
C GLN A 320 -55.87 -42.74 30.75
N SER A 321 -55.78 -41.79 31.69
CA SER A 321 -55.84 -42.12 33.11
C SER A 321 -57.25 -42.61 33.48
N VAL A 322 -57.33 -43.75 34.18
CA VAL A 322 -58.63 -44.36 34.57
C VAL A 322 -59.41 -43.45 35.53
N ASP A 323 -58.70 -42.63 36.31
CA ASP A 323 -59.30 -41.70 37.29
C ASP A 323 -59.98 -40.47 36.64
N SER A 324 -59.87 -40.33 35.31
CA SER A 324 -60.46 -39.22 34.54
C SER A 324 -61.65 -39.63 33.67
N ILE A 325 -62.12 -40.89 33.79
CA ILE A 325 -63.34 -41.34 33.12
C ILE A 325 -64.54 -40.85 33.94
N ASP A 326 -65.16 -39.76 33.50
CA ASP A 326 -66.44 -39.31 34.04
C ASP A 326 -67.51 -40.38 33.74
N ILE A 327 -68.03 -41.03 34.78
CA ILE A 327 -69.05 -42.09 34.68
C ILE A 327 -70.45 -41.47 34.53
N SER A 328 -70.62 -40.48 33.64
CA SER A 328 -71.93 -39.84 33.42
C SER A 328 -72.78 -40.50 32.34
N ASP A 329 -72.22 -41.42 31.54
CA ASP A 329 -72.95 -42.06 30.43
C ASP A 329 -73.30 -43.52 30.72
N THR A 330 -74.11 -43.77 31.74
CA THR A 330 -74.79 -45.06 31.89
C THR A 330 -76.23 -44.92 32.38
N THR A 331 -77.08 -44.27 31.57
CA THR A 331 -78.53 -44.53 31.59
C THR A 331 -79.17 -44.03 30.31
N THR A 332 -79.51 -44.93 29.38
CA THR A 332 -80.82 -44.99 28.68
C THR A 332 -80.82 -46.26 27.83
N ILE A 333 -81.22 -47.39 28.43
CA ILE A 333 -81.88 -48.47 27.69
C ILE A 333 -83.14 -48.79 28.50
N GLN A 334 -84.29 -48.34 28.00
CA GLN A 334 -85.57 -49.04 28.13
C GLN A 334 -86.50 -48.66 26.99
#